data_AF-D1C3U4-F1
#
_entry.id   AF-D1C3U4-F1
#
_cell.length_a   1.000
_cell.length_b   1.000
_cell.length_c   1.000
_cell.angle_alpha   90.00
_cell.angle_beta   90.00
_cell.angle_gamma   90.00
#
_symmetry.space_group_name_H-M   'P 1'
#
loop_
_entity.id
_entity.type
_entity.pdbx_description
1 polymer ?
#
loop_
_entity_poly.entity_id
_entity_poly.type
_entity_poly.pdbx_seq_one_letter_code
_entity_poly.pdbx_strand_id
1 'polypeptide(L)'
;MPRHAGAPAGTPGRARCDGLLGDRRDDDTTSAVLPTTGMVRHALAYAARGWPVFALAPRAKVPLARSRGHHDATTDARAVREWWALWPDANIGIALGGGRLVVLDVDRRHGGDATLAAVEREYEPLPPAPAVRTGDGLHLYYAAGGRPVPTRVLGPGLELRGDGAYVVAPPSIHPSGTRYQWADGRMPDALPPLPLWLLALTRHNLTVPAGERDTEPAAGTGAVTGLGAALARLLSDPAVLPRVLPLLGIPPDANPDRSRAFRCPLGCDDRHPSASLWRHPETGTVLVRSWHRCRGLEYLTLPMVYAGQRGRGWRWLRGAALAAWSLRLLRDAGVVWVPAPPPHLLHAPAAAAAVWHAFGLTVAAAEMAGDTGGVAFARRYGVELTGLPEHEYRAGWDWLRAHGYVVQASARAGRRPALWAPATTTTPTTRRETGLALREYSLRVEPRDAGWPAGGVA
;
A
#
# COMPACT_ATOMS: atom_id res chain seq x y z
N MET A 1 32.55 -56.52 53.53
CA MET A 1 32.15 -57.47 52.47
C MET A 1 31.50 -56.67 51.36
N PRO A 2 31.88 -56.88 50.09
CA PRO A 2 33.14 -56.43 49.47
C PRO A 2 32.85 -55.55 48.22
N ARG A 3 33.75 -54.99 47.40
CA ARG A 3 35.21 -55.03 47.11
C ARG A 3 35.47 -53.81 46.18
N HIS A 4 36.50 -52.98 46.40
CA HIS A 4 37.81 -52.97 45.69
C HIS A 4 37.70 -52.86 44.16
N ALA A 5 38.54 -52.15 43.40
CA ALA A 5 39.69 -51.24 43.55
C ALA A 5 39.94 -50.71 42.11
N GLY A 6 40.41 -49.49 41.86
CA GLY A 6 41.83 -49.14 41.91
C GLY A 6 42.17 -48.26 40.69
N ALA A 7 42.78 -47.10 40.94
CA ALA A 7 43.55 -46.28 39.99
C ALA A 7 44.92 -46.98 39.70
N PRO A 8 45.91 -46.46 38.93
CA PRO A 8 46.08 -45.07 38.44
C PRO A 8 46.80 -44.86 37.06
N ALA A 9 46.93 -43.57 36.69
CA ALA A 9 48.03 -42.85 36.00
C ALA A 9 48.69 -43.38 34.69
N GLY A 10 48.79 -42.47 33.70
CA GLY A 10 49.74 -42.58 32.58
C GLY A 10 49.60 -41.50 31.51
N THR A 11 50.47 -40.49 31.52
CA THR A 11 50.94 -39.69 30.37
C THR A 11 52.47 -39.86 30.39
N PRO A 12 53.29 -39.77 29.31
CA PRO A 12 53.09 -39.07 28.03
C PRO A 12 53.64 -39.83 26.78
N GLY A 13 53.57 -39.24 25.58
CA GLY A 13 54.26 -39.81 24.40
C GLY A 13 54.21 -38.95 23.15
N ARG A 14 55.26 -38.15 22.95
CA ARG A 14 55.59 -37.48 21.67
C ARG A 14 56.01 -38.54 20.64
N ALA A 15 55.64 -38.34 19.39
CA ALA A 15 56.44 -38.79 18.25
C ALA A 15 56.42 -37.69 17.18
N ARG A 16 57.53 -36.95 17.11
CA ARG A 16 57.98 -36.31 15.88
C ARG A 16 58.72 -37.38 15.07
N CYS A 17 58.48 -37.43 13.77
CA CYS A 17 59.48 -37.84 12.81
C CYS A 17 59.59 -36.72 11.78
N ASP A 18 60.70 -35.98 11.86
CA ASP A 18 61.31 -35.27 10.74
C ASP A 18 61.50 -36.29 9.60
N GLY A 19 61.05 -36.02 8.38
CA GLY A 19 61.79 -35.21 7.41
C GLY A 19 62.53 -36.16 6.46
N LEU A 20 62.29 -36.07 5.15
CA LEU A 20 63.34 -36.05 4.13
C LEU A 20 62.73 -35.81 2.74
N LEU A 21 63.33 -34.82 2.10
CA LEU A 21 63.07 -34.28 0.78
C LEU A 21 63.30 -35.31 -0.32
N GLY A 22 62.43 -35.29 -1.32
CA GLY A 22 62.62 -35.96 -2.61
C GLY A 22 62.01 -35.09 -3.70
N ASP A 23 62.88 -34.30 -4.33
CA ASP A 23 62.67 -33.38 -5.43
C ASP A 23 61.92 -34.02 -6.61
N ARG A 24 60.77 -33.44 -6.98
CA ARG A 24 60.20 -33.55 -8.33
C ARG A 24 59.67 -32.17 -8.70
N ARG A 25 60.42 -31.49 -9.57
CA ARG A 25 60.01 -30.29 -10.25
C ARG A 25 59.01 -30.62 -11.36
N ASP A 26 58.16 -29.62 -11.56
CA ASP A 26 57.36 -29.32 -12.75
C ASP A 26 56.20 -30.29 -13.03
N ASP A 27 55.02 -29.92 -12.55
CA ASP A 27 53.99 -29.46 -13.48
C ASP A 27 52.84 -28.74 -12.76
N ASP A 28 52.58 -27.53 -13.25
CA ASP A 28 51.27 -26.89 -13.36
C ASP A 28 50.15 -27.44 -12.46
N THR A 29 50.11 -27.02 -11.19
CA THR A 29 48.86 -27.05 -10.42
C THR A 29 48.29 -25.64 -10.38
N THR A 30 47.92 -25.15 -11.57
CA THR A 30 46.69 -24.39 -11.74
C THR A 30 45.67 -25.00 -10.78
N SER A 31 45.36 -24.27 -9.70
CA SER A 31 44.28 -24.57 -8.77
C SER A 31 43.11 -25.03 -9.63
N ALA A 32 42.81 -26.32 -9.59
CA ALA A 32 41.79 -26.90 -10.41
C ALA A 32 40.47 -26.23 -10.01
N VAL A 33 40.11 -25.19 -10.76
CA VAL A 33 38.80 -24.59 -10.76
C VAL A 33 37.90 -25.73 -11.22
N LEU A 34 37.39 -26.48 -10.24
CA LEU A 34 36.38 -27.50 -10.46
C LEU A 34 35.30 -26.81 -11.31
N PRO A 35 34.87 -27.44 -12.42
CA PRO A 35 33.95 -26.83 -13.36
C PRO A 35 32.74 -26.40 -12.56
N THR A 36 32.62 -25.08 -12.39
CA THR A 36 31.67 -24.48 -11.46
C THR A 36 30.32 -24.73 -12.10
N THR A 37 29.63 -25.76 -11.62
CA THR A 37 28.31 -26.21 -12.04
C THR A 37 27.40 -25.00 -12.23
N GLY A 38 26.52 -25.04 -13.23
CA GLY A 38 25.68 -23.88 -13.58
C GLY A 38 25.00 -23.25 -12.35
N MET A 39 24.54 -24.06 -11.38
CA MET A 39 23.89 -23.57 -10.16
C MET A 39 24.82 -22.77 -9.23
N VAL A 40 26.02 -23.26 -8.93
CA VAL A 40 26.94 -22.57 -7.98
C VAL A 40 27.39 -21.21 -8.51
N ARG A 41 27.57 -21.06 -9.83
CA ARG A 41 27.87 -19.75 -10.42
C ARG A 41 26.75 -18.74 -10.14
N HIS A 42 25.49 -19.15 -10.24
CA HIS A 42 24.34 -18.28 -9.94
C HIS A 42 24.20 -18.04 -8.44
N ALA A 43 24.41 -19.06 -7.60
CA ALA A 43 24.40 -18.89 -6.14
C ALA A 43 25.45 -17.87 -5.67
N LEU A 44 26.67 -17.95 -6.21
CA LEU A 44 27.73 -16.97 -5.97
C LEU A 44 27.36 -15.57 -6.48
N ALA A 45 26.69 -15.48 -7.63
CA ALA A 45 26.23 -14.20 -8.17
C ALA A 45 25.17 -13.53 -7.27
N TYR A 46 24.26 -14.29 -6.66
CA TYR A 46 23.32 -13.76 -5.66
C TYR A 46 24.04 -13.35 -4.37
N ALA A 47 24.95 -14.19 -3.87
CA ALA A 47 25.73 -13.91 -2.67
C ALA A 47 26.56 -12.62 -2.80
N ALA A 48 27.18 -12.40 -3.97
CA ALA A 48 27.95 -11.19 -4.28
C ALA A 48 27.10 -9.90 -4.26
N ARG A 49 25.77 -10.00 -4.39
CA ARG A 49 24.82 -8.88 -4.27
C ARG A 49 24.35 -8.65 -2.84
N GLY A 50 24.94 -9.38 -1.89
CA GLY A 50 24.55 -9.38 -0.50
C GLY A 50 23.27 -10.15 -0.21
N TRP A 51 22.78 -10.99 -1.14
CA TRP A 51 21.58 -11.81 -0.91
C TRP A 51 21.99 -13.15 -0.30
N PRO A 52 21.61 -13.46 0.96
CA PRO A 52 22.01 -14.70 1.59
C PRO A 52 21.37 -15.90 0.88
N VAL A 53 22.21 -16.83 0.42
CA VAL A 53 21.77 -18.04 -0.29
C VAL A 53 21.93 -19.26 0.59
N PHE A 54 21.15 -20.31 0.28
CA PHE A 54 21.31 -21.65 0.86
C PHE A 54 20.86 -22.72 -0.13
N ALA A 55 21.28 -23.96 0.09
CA ALA A 55 20.94 -25.09 -0.76
C ALA A 55 19.57 -25.70 -0.38
N LEU A 56 18.71 -25.86 -1.39
CA LEU A 56 17.44 -26.56 -1.31
C LEU A 56 17.56 -27.95 -1.94
N ALA A 57 16.70 -28.88 -1.52
CA ALA A 57 16.65 -30.20 -2.14
C ALA A 57 16.42 -30.11 -3.66
N PRO A 58 17.12 -30.92 -4.48
CA PRO A 58 16.97 -30.89 -5.93
C PRO A 58 15.51 -31.07 -6.35
N ARG A 59 15.05 -30.27 -7.31
CA ARG A 59 13.66 -30.29 -7.81
C ARG A 59 12.59 -30.13 -6.71
N ALA A 60 12.94 -29.50 -5.60
CA ALA A 60 12.05 -29.25 -4.49
C ALA A 60 12.09 -27.78 -4.06
N LYS A 61 11.10 -27.40 -3.24
CA LYS A 61 11.02 -26.06 -2.63
C LYS A 61 11.40 -26.07 -1.15
N VAL A 62 11.97 -27.16 -0.65
CA VAL A 62 12.28 -27.35 0.77
C VAL A 62 13.79 -27.46 0.97
N PRO A 63 14.31 -27.06 2.14
CA PRO A 63 15.73 -27.23 2.46
C PRO A 63 16.19 -28.68 2.35
N LEU A 64 17.50 -28.85 2.16
CA LEU A 64 18.12 -30.18 2.25
C LEU A 64 17.84 -30.81 3.62
N ALA A 65 17.57 -32.11 3.62
CA ALA A 65 17.38 -32.87 4.86
C ALA A 65 18.60 -32.68 5.78
N ARG A 66 18.34 -32.40 7.07
CA ARG A 66 19.37 -32.13 8.10
C ARG A 66 20.12 -30.79 7.99
N SER A 67 19.67 -29.86 7.14
CA SER A 67 20.07 -28.44 7.24
C SER A 67 19.22 -27.69 8.28
N ARG A 68 19.67 -26.52 8.74
CA ARG A 68 18.85 -25.57 9.52
C ARG A 68 17.98 -24.70 8.61
N GLY A 69 17.84 -25.06 7.33
CA GLY A 69 17.03 -24.35 6.36
C GLY A 69 17.56 -22.96 6.02
N HIS A 70 16.65 -22.00 5.85
CA HIS A 70 17.01 -20.62 5.52
C HIS A 70 17.85 -19.93 6.62
N HIS A 71 17.91 -20.48 7.84
CA HIS A 71 18.79 -19.99 8.91
C HIS A 71 20.28 -20.25 8.64
N ASP A 72 20.60 -21.18 7.74
CA ASP A 72 21.98 -21.40 7.29
C ASP A 72 22.40 -20.41 6.20
N ALA A 73 21.47 -19.61 5.66
CA ALA A 73 21.74 -18.78 4.48
C ALA A 73 22.89 -17.79 4.69
N THR A 74 23.77 -17.70 3.70
CA THR A 74 25.03 -16.98 3.80
C THR A 74 25.36 -16.22 2.52
N THR A 75 26.19 -15.19 2.66
CA THR A 75 26.83 -14.49 1.54
C THR A 75 28.30 -14.87 1.39
N ASP A 76 28.82 -15.73 2.27
CA ASP A 76 30.20 -16.22 2.19
C ASP A 76 30.37 -17.17 1.00
N ALA A 77 31.14 -16.72 0.01
CA ALA A 77 31.44 -17.47 -1.19
C ALA A 77 32.08 -18.84 -0.91
N ARG A 78 32.82 -19.00 0.20
CA ARG A 78 33.41 -20.30 0.57
C ARG A 78 32.32 -21.29 0.95
N ALA A 79 31.45 -20.94 1.89
CA ALA A 79 30.33 -21.77 2.31
C ALA A 79 29.40 -22.13 1.14
N VAL A 80 29.15 -21.17 0.24
CA VAL A 80 28.37 -21.42 -0.99
C VAL A 80 29.05 -22.46 -1.89
N ARG A 81 30.38 -22.37 -2.12
CA ARG A 81 31.09 -23.38 -2.91
C ARG A 81 31.05 -24.76 -2.24
N GLU A 82 31.20 -24.82 -0.93
CA GLU A 82 31.17 -26.08 -0.17
C GLU A 82 29.81 -26.79 -0.29
N TRP A 83 28.68 -26.08 -0.19
CA TRP A 83 27.36 -26.70 -0.38
C TRP A 83 27.17 -27.27 -1.77
N TRP A 84 27.53 -26.55 -2.83
CA TRP A 84 27.34 -27.04 -4.19
C TRP A 84 28.42 -28.04 -4.64
N ALA A 85 29.53 -28.16 -3.92
CA ALA A 85 30.45 -29.29 -4.07
C ALA A 85 29.81 -30.58 -3.54
N LEU A 86 29.08 -30.51 -2.42
CA LEU A 86 28.37 -31.64 -1.82
C LEU A 86 27.06 -31.99 -2.54
N TRP A 87 26.33 -30.97 -3.03
CA TRP A 87 25.04 -31.12 -3.70
C TRP A 87 24.99 -30.32 -5.00
N PRO A 88 25.64 -30.82 -6.08
CA PRO A 88 25.76 -30.08 -7.34
C PRO A 88 24.42 -29.71 -7.99
N ASP A 89 23.40 -30.54 -7.78
CA ASP A 89 22.05 -30.38 -8.32
C ASP A 89 21.07 -29.66 -7.37
N ALA A 90 21.56 -29.15 -6.24
CA ALA A 90 20.72 -28.43 -5.30
C ALA A 90 20.09 -27.19 -5.94
N ASN A 91 18.81 -26.97 -5.63
CA ASN A 91 18.13 -25.73 -5.95
C ASN A 91 18.69 -24.60 -5.07
N ILE A 92 18.60 -23.36 -5.56
CA ILE A 92 19.09 -22.17 -4.86
C ILE A 92 17.92 -21.54 -4.10
N GLY A 93 18.03 -21.47 -2.77
CA GLY A 93 17.17 -20.64 -1.93
C GLY A 93 17.82 -19.30 -1.65
N ILE A 94 17.04 -18.21 -1.67
CA ILE A 94 17.46 -16.90 -1.15
C ILE A 94 16.64 -16.62 0.11
N ALA A 95 17.31 -16.45 1.25
CA ALA A 95 16.66 -16.00 2.47
C ALA A 95 16.33 -14.51 2.36
N LEU A 96 15.09 -14.17 2.72
CA LEU A 96 14.58 -12.81 2.71
C LEU A 96 14.75 -12.16 4.09
N GLY A 97 14.61 -10.83 4.10
CA GLY A 97 14.64 -10.06 5.33
C GLY A 97 15.99 -9.47 5.72
N GLY A 98 16.04 -8.89 6.92
CA GLY A 98 17.17 -8.11 7.40
C GLY A 98 17.41 -6.84 6.59
N GLY A 99 16.33 -6.28 6.00
CA GLY A 99 16.36 -5.02 5.26
C GLY A 99 17.01 -5.07 3.86
N ARG A 100 17.24 -6.27 3.31
CA ARG A 100 17.91 -6.42 2.01
C ARG A 100 16.93 -6.52 0.85
N LEU A 101 16.16 -7.61 0.83
CA LEU A 101 15.31 -8.03 -0.28
C LEU A 101 13.94 -8.43 0.23
N VAL A 102 12.91 -8.08 -0.54
CA VAL A 102 11.52 -8.53 -0.38
C VAL A 102 10.97 -8.95 -1.73
N VAL A 103 10.00 -9.87 -1.70
CA VAL A 103 9.38 -10.42 -2.90
C VAL A 103 7.87 -10.36 -2.78
N LEU A 104 7.19 -9.80 -3.77
CA LEU A 104 5.75 -9.97 -3.91
C LEU A 104 5.48 -11.25 -4.72
N ASP A 105 4.89 -12.24 -4.08
CA ASP A 105 4.47 -13.51 -4.69
C ASP A 105 3.02 -13.38 -5.17
N VAL A 106 2.82 -13.58 -6.47
CA VAL A 106 1.53 -13.53 -7.14
C VAL A 106 1.23 -14.91 -7.70
N ASP A 107 0.32 -15.63 -7.04
CA ASP A 107 -0.12 -16.97 -7.42
C ASP A 107 -1.47 -16.91 -8.14
N ARG A 108 -1.43 -17.13 -9.46
CA ARG A 108 -2.62 -17.00 -10.32
C ARG A 108 -3.67 -18.06 -10.02
N ARG A 109 -3.27 -19.27 -9.60
CA ARG A 109 -4.21 -20.36 -9.29
C ARG A 109 -5.10 -20.02 -8.09
N HIS A 110 -4.62 -19.18 -7.20
CA HIS A 110 -5.33 -18.76 -6.00
C HIS A 110 -5.92 -17.34 -6.11
N GLY A 111 -6.06 -16.82 -7.33
CA GLY A 111 -6.66 -15.51 -7.59
C GLY A 111 -5.69 -14.34 -7.50
N GLY A 112 -4.37 -14.58 -7.50
CA GLY A 112 -3.34 -13.56 -7.34
C GLY A 112 -3.41 -12.42 -8.36
N ASP A 113 -3.70 -12.70 -9.64
CA ASP A 113 -3.86 -11.63 -10.64
C ASP A 113 -5.06 -10.73 -10.32
N ALA A 114 -6.18 -11.31 -9.85
CA ALA A 114 -7.37 -10.55 -9.50
C ALA A 114 -7.17 -9.74 -8.21
N THR A 115 -6.49 -10.32 -7.22
CA THR A 115 -6.11 -9.64 -5.97
C THR A 115 -5.10 -8.55 -6.23
N LEU A 116 -4.08 -8.81 -7.06
CA LEU A 116 -3.10 -7.81 -7.47
C LEU A 116 -3.77 -6.67 -8.21
N ALA A 117 -4.60 -6.96 -9.21
CA ALA A 117 -5.35 -5.93 -9.91
C ALA A 117 -6.29 -5.16 -8.96
N ALA A 118 -6.85 -5.80 -7.93
CA ALA A 118 -7.63 -5.10 -6.91
C ALA A 118 -6.79 -4.15 -6.07
N VAL A 119 -5.61 -4.61 -5.65
CA VAL A 119 -4.64 -3.83 -4.90
C VAL A 119 -4.08 -2.68 -5.75
N GLU A 120 -3.70 -2.90 -7.01
CA GLU A 120 -3.23 -1.85 -7.92
C GLU A 120 -4.31 -0.82 -8.25
N ARG A 121 -5.57 -1.26 -8.34
CA ARG A 121 -6.73 -0.36 -8.45
C ARG A 121 -7.01 0.43 -7.18
N GLU A 122 -6.69 -0.12 -6.00
CA GLU A 122 -6.97 0.47 -4.69
C GLU A 122 -5.86 1.41 -4.21
N TYR A 123 -4.61 1.11 -4.58
CA TYR A 123 -3.42 1.86 -4.17
C TYR A 123 -2.80 2.54 -5.40
N GLU A 124 -1.79 1.91 -6.00
CA GLU A 124 -1.14 2.38 -7.22
C GLU A 124 -0.72 1.15 -8.06
N PRO A 125 -0.60 1.28 -9.39
CA PRO A 125 0.05 0.26 -10.20
C PRO A 125 1.42 -0.09 -9.64
N LEU A 126 1.79 -1.37 -9.65
CA LEU A 126 3.15 -1.73 -9.26
C LEU A 126 4.12 -1.07 -10.25
N PRO A 127 5.17 -0.39 -9.75
CA PRO A 127 6.22 0.06 -10.64
C PRO A 127 6.86 -1.16 -11.30
N PRO A 128 7.40 -1.02 -12.51
CA PRO A 128 8.13 -2.09 -13.17
C PRO A 128 9.20 -2.66 -12.24
N ALA A 129 9.17 -3.98 -12.04
CA ALA A 129 10.09 -4.68 -11.16
C ALA A 129 10.61 -5.95 -11.84
N PRO A 130 11.87 -6.32 -11.59
CA PRO A 130 12.39 -7.60 -12.07
C PRO A 130 11.51 -8.75 -11.59
N ALA A 131 11.06 -9.57 -12.54
CA ALA A 131 10.14 -10.66 -12.30
C ALA A 131 10.82 -12.01 -12.50
N VAL A 132 10.52 -12.97 -11.64
CA VAL A 132 10.81 -14.39 -11.89
C VAL A 132 9.51 -15.09 -12.21
N ARG A 133 9.46 -15.75 -13.37
CA ARG A 133 8.33 -16.59 -13.75
C ARG A 133 8.38 -17.88 -12.93
N THR A 134 7.29 -18.18 -12.25
CA THR A 134 7.09 -19.47 -11.59
C THR A 134 6.21 -20.35 -12.48
N GLY A 135 5.93 -21.59 -12.07
CA GLY A 135 5.06 -22.49 -12.85
C GLY A 135 3.68 -21.89 -13.13
N ASP A 136 3.14 -21.12 -12.19
CA ASP A 136 1.74 -20.64 -12.23
C ASP A 136 1.57 -19.21 -11.69
N GLY A 137 2.63 -18.42 -11.72
CA GLY A 137 2.67 -17.11 -11.08
C GLY A 137 3.94 -16.34 -11.37
N LEU A 138 4.14 -15.28 -10.60
CA LEU A 138 5.28 -14.38 -10.73
C LEU A 138 5.75 -13.90 -9.36
N HIS A 139 7.07 -13.85 -9.19
CA HIS A 139 7.72 -13.23 -8.05
C HIS A 139 8.30 -11.88 -8.51
N LEU A 140 7.86 -10.77 -7.91
CA LEU A 140 8.40 -9.44 -8.18
C LEU A 140 9.38 -9.03 -7.08
N TYR A 141 10.60 -8.65 -7.45
CA TYR A 141 11.70 -8.41 -6.52
C TYR A 141 11.89 -6.91 -6.26
N TYR A 142 11.99 -6.53 -4.98
CA TYR A 142 12.22 -5.15 -4.55
C TYR A 142 13.30 -5.06 -3.48
N ALA A 143 14.01 -3.94 -3.45
CA ALA A 143 14.91 -3.59 -2.36
C ALA A 143 14.10 -3.17 -1.12
N ALA A 144 14.43 -3.72 0.04
CA ALA A 144 13.77 -3.39 1.31
C ALA A 144 14.30 -2.11 1.98
N GLY A 145 15.32 -1.47 1.38
CA GLY A 145 15.83 -0.16 1.78
C GLY A 145 16.42 -0.12 3.20
N GLY A 146 17.01 -1.21 3.67
CA GLY A 146 17.63 -1.31 5.00
C GLY A 146 16.64 -1.45 6.16
N ARG A 147 15.35 -1.69 5.89
CA ARG A 147 14.30 -1.74 6.93
C ARG A 147 13.67 -3.15 7.04
N PRO A 148 13.31 -3.60 8.25
CA PRO A 148 12.53 -4.82 8.43
C PRO A 148 11.18 -4.73 7.69
N VAL A 149 10.81 -5.79 6.98
CA VAL A 149 9.54 -5.91 6.26
C VAL A 149 8.96 -7.28 6.60
N PRO A 150 7.84 -7.38 7.31
CA PRO A 150 7.30 -8.68 7.70
C PRO A 150 6.68 -9.39 6.50
N THR A 151 6.69 -10.72 6.55
CA THR A 151 5.92 -11.53 5.62
C THR A 151 4.42 -11.40 5.91
N ARG A 152 3.62 -11.11 4.87
CA ARG A 152 2.18 -10.84 5.01
C ARG A 152 1.39 -11.30 3.79
N VAL A 153 0.33 -12.08 4.05
CA VAL A 153 -0.71 -12.35 3.05
C VAL A 153 -1.58 -11.10 2.87
N LEU A 154 -1.64 -10.59 1.65
CA LEU A 154 -2.35 -9.36 1.29
C LEU A 154 -3.76 -9.63 0.76
N GLY A 155 -4.01 -10.86 0.31
CA GLY A 155 -5.29 -11.36 -0.14
C GLY A 155 -5.13 -12.72 -0.81
N PRO A 156 -6.20 -13.29 -1.38
CA PRO A 156 -6.13 -14.57 -2.09
C PRO A 156 -5.05 -14.56 -3.18
N GLY A 157 -4.08 -15.47 -3.09
CA GLY A 157 -3.00 -15.60 -4.07
C GLY A 157 -2.02 -14.42 -4.14
N LEU A 158 -2.01 -13.51 -3.16
CA LEU A 158 -1.07 -12.39 -3.11
C LEU A 158 -0.40 -12.30 -1.73
N GLU A 159 0.92 -12.44 -1.70
CA GLU A 159 1.71 -12.44 -0.47
C GLU A 159 2.98 -11.58 -0.63
N LEU A 160 3.20 -10.64 0.30
CA LEU A 160 4.51 -9.98 0.41
C LEU A 160 5.39 -10.82 1.32
N ARG A 161 6.50 -11.33 0.79
CA ARG A 161 7.50 -12.10 1.51
C ARG A 161 8.67 -11.21 1.91
N GLY A 162 8.99 -11.20 3.20
CA GLY A 162 10.08 -10.43 3.78
C GLY A 162 10.75 -11.23 4.88
N ASP A 163 10.91 -10.63 6.06
CA ASP A 163 11.55 -11.25 7.22
C ASP A 163 10.96 -12.64 7.53
N GLY A 164 11.86 -13.61 7.71
CA GLY A 164 11.53 -15.01 8.02
C GLY A 164 11.08 -15.87 6.83
N ALA A 165 10.96 -15.28 5.62
CA ALA A 165 10.63 -16.03 4.40
C ALA A 165 11.88 -16.32 3.55
N TYR A 166 11.71 -17.16 2.53
CA TYR A 166 12.71 -17.37 1.48
C TYR A 166 12.02 -17.62 0.14
N VAL A 167 12.78 -17.52 -0.94
CA VAL A 167 12.31 -17.83 -2.30
C VAL A 167 13.25 -18.80 -3.00
N VAL A 168 12.71 -19.56 -3.95
CA VAL A 168 13.50 -20.39 -4.87
C VAL A 168 13.97 -19.50 -6.02
N ALA A 169 15.28 -19.37 -6.22
CA ALA A 169 15.87 -18.44 -7.16
C ALA A 169 16.19 -19.11 -8.52
N PRO A 170 16.15 -18.36 -9.64
CA PRO A 170 16.65 -18.85 -10.92
C PRO A 170 18.14 -19.28 -10.83
N PRO A 171 18.58 -20.34 -11.53
CA PRO A 171 17.85 -21.11 -12.53
C PRO A 171 17.32 -22.45 -11.99
N SER A 172 16.93 -22.52 -10.70
CA SER A 172 16.42 -23.72 -10.02
C SER A 172 15.26 -24.40 -10.75
N ILE A 173 14.99 -25.66 -10.42
CA ILE A 173 13.96 -26.50 -11.06
C ILE A 173 12.79 -26.72 -10.08
N HIS A 174 11.58 -26.38 -10.50
CA HIS A 174 10.34 -26.64 -9.77
C HIS A 174 10.04 -28.16 -9.70
N PRO A 175 9.30 -28.67 -8.70
CA PRO A 175 8.85 -30.07 -8.68
C PRO A 175 8.15 -30.57 -9.96
N SER A 176 7.49 -29.66 -10.69
CA SER A 176 6.86 -29.96 -12.00
C SER A 176 7.86 -30.09 -13.16
N GLY A 177 9.15 -29.86 -12.93
CA GLY A 177 10.18 -29.79 -13.97
C GLY A 177 10.37 -28.39 -14.58
N THR A 178 9.50 -27.42 -14.29
CA THR A 178 9.61 -26.06 -14.82
C THR A 178 10.82 -25.34 -14.22
N ARG A 179 11.66 -24.72 -15.06
CA ARG A 179 12.82 -23.95 -14.61
C ARG A 179 12.42 -22.53 -14.21
N TYR A 180 12.79 -22.10 -13.00
CA TYR A 180 12.68 -20.70 -12.56
C TYR A 180 13.58 -19.82 -13.42
N GLN A 181 13.01 -18.76 -14.01
CA GLN A 181 13.73 -17.86 -14.92
C GLN A 181 13.34 -16.40 -14.66
N TRP A 182 14.33 -15.51 -14.74
CA TRP A 182 14.07 -14.08 -14.84
C TRP A 182 13.30 -13.80 -16.14
N ALA A 183 12.25 -12.99 -16.05
CA ALA A 183 11.39 -12.67 -17.20
C ALA A 183 12.19 -12.05 -18.37
N ASP A 184 13.21 -11.25 -18.04
CA ASP A 184 14.11 -10.61 -19.01
C ASP A 184 15.32 -11.48 -19.37
N GLY A 185 15.31 -12.76 -18.97
CA GLY A 185 16.36 -13.74 -19.27
C GLY A 185 17.66 -13.59 -18.47
N ARG A 186 17.83 -12.51 -17.71
CA ARG A 186 19.02 -12.26 -16.88
C ARG A 186 18.67 -11.72 -15.50
N MET A 187 19.57 -11.94 -14.54
CA MET A 187 19.48 -11.34 -13.21
C MET A 187 19.60 -9.81 -13.32
N PRO A 188 18.78 -9.02 -12.59
CA PRO A 188 18.79 -7.57 -12.67
C PRO A 188 20.03 -6.94 -12.01
N ASP A 189 20.51 -5.81 -12.56
CA ASP A 189 21.67 -5.05 -12.05
C ASP A 189 21.35 -4.21 -10.81
N ALA A 190 20.09 -3.85 -10.60
CA ALA A 190 19.59 -3.19 -9.41
C ALA A 190 18.13 -3.60 -9.17
N LEU A 191 17.67 -3.49 -7.92
CA LEU A 191 16.26 -3.67 -7.60
C LEU A 191 15.62 -2.31 -7.31
N PRO A 192 14.41 -2.05 -7.81
CA PRO A 192 13.66 -0.87 -7.42
C PRO A 192 13.31 -0.92 -5.92
N PRO A 193 13.15 0.24 -5.26
CA PRO A 193 12.69 0.27 -3.87
C PRO A 193 11.28 -0.33 -3.76
N LEU A 194 10.98 -1.01 -2.65
CA LEU A 194 9.64 -1.48 -2.35
C LEU A 194 8.67 -0.29 -2.31
N PRO A 195 7.56 -0.31 -3.07
CA PRO A 195 6.57 0.77 -3.03
C PRO A 195 6.03 0.97 -1.61
N LEU A 196 5.94 2.23 -1.17
CA LEU A 196 5.52 2.55 0.20
C LEU A 196 4.11 2.07 0.51
N TRP A 197 3.21 2.08 -0.48
CA TRP A 197 1.85 1.59 -0.31
C TRP A 197 1.84 0.06 -0.07
N LEU A 198 2.73 -0.69 -0.72
CA LEU A 198 2.87 -2.13 -0.55
C LEU A 198 3.48 -2.46 0.82
N LEU A 199 4.40 -1.62 1.29
CA LEU A 199 4.91 -1.69 2.65
C LEU A 199 3.82 -1.38 3.69
N ALA A 200 2.98 -0.37 3.45
CA ALA A 200 1.90 0.02 4.36
C ALA A 200 0.91 -1.13 4.58
N LEU A 201 0.62 -1.91 3.53
CA LEU A 201 -0.24 -3.10 3.61
C LEU A 201 0.24 -4.15 4.63
N THR A 202 1.54 -4.23 4.90
CA THR A 202 2.09 -5.18 5.88
C THR A 202 1.83 -4.82 7.33
N ARG A 203 1.52 -3.55 7.61
CA ARG A 203 1.41 -3.00 8.98
C ARG A 203 -0.03 -2.97 9.50
N HIS A 204 -0.98 -3.51 8.74
CA HIS A 204 -2.40 -3.55 9.07
C HIS A 204 -2.91 -5.00 9.23
N ASN A 205 -3.57 -5.29 10.35
CA ASN A 205 -4.42 -6.48 10.43
C ASN A 205 -5.69 -6.22 9.63
N LEU A 206 -5.82 -6.85 8.45
CA LEU A 206 -7.10 -7.00 7.78
C LEU A 206 -7.96 -8.00 8.54
N THR A 207 -8.50 -7.60 9.70
CA THR A 207 -9.77 -8.15 10.18
C THR A 207 -10.86 -7.34 9.49
N VAL A 208 -11.42 -7.88 8.41
CA VAL A 208 -12.74 -7.46 7.94
C VAL A 208 -13.75 -8.09 8.90
N PRO A 209 -14.50 -7.32 9.72
CA PRO A 209 -15.66 -7.89 10.38
C PRO A 209 -16.65 -8.28 9.29
N ALA A 210 -17.03 -9.55 9.28
CA ALA A 210 -18.16 -10.03 8.50
C ALA A 210 -19.44 -9.50 9.16
N GLY A 211 -19.94 -8.36 8.70
CA GLY A 211 -21.22 -7.81 9.15
C GLY A 211 -21.28 -6.31 8.92
N GLU A 212 -22.25 -5.87 8.11
CA GLU A 212 -22.62 -4.48 7.81
C GLU A 212 -21.61 -3.62 7.02
N ARG A 213 -21.66 -3.80 5.69
CA ARG A 213 -21.21 -2.80 4.72
C ARG A 213 -22.40 -1.96 4.28
N ASP A 214 -22.60 -0.83 4.93
CA ASP A 214 -23.32 0.29 4.35
C ASP A 214 -22.34 1.11 3.51
N THR A 215 -22.59 1.03 2.21
CA THR A 215 -21.77 1.37 1.04
C THR A 215 -21.18 2.78 1.01
N GLU A 216 -19.86 2.87 0.84
CA GLU A 216 -19.15 4.05 0.31
C GLU A 216 -19.37 4.21 -1.21
N PRO A 217 -19.12 5.41 -1.78
CA PRO A 217 -19.15 5.61 -3.23
C PRO A 217 -18.29 4.56 -3.94
N ALA A 218 -18.90 3.75 -4.80
CA ALA A 218 -18.22 2.76 -5.62
C ALA A 218 -17.18 3.43 -6.52
N ALA A 219 -15.96 2.92 -6.41
CA ALA A 219 -14.80 3.28 -7.21
C ALA A 219 -14.98 2.93 -8.69
N GLY A 220 -14.88 3.93 -9.56
CA GLY A 220 -14.21 3.85 -10.85
C GLY A 220 -12.70 4.07 -10.67
N THR A 221 -11.92 3.32 -11.42
CA THR A 221 -10.47 3.12 -11.29
C THR A 221 -9.63 4.36 -11.57
N GLY A 222 -8.76 4.73 -10.62
CA GLY A 222 -7.72 5.71 -10.84
C GLY A 222 -6.91 5.91 -9.56
N ALA A 223 -5.60 5.75 -9.68
CA ALA A 223 -4.60 5.96 -8.66
C ALA A 223 -4.73 7.30 -7.92
N VAL A 224 -3.87 7.52 -6.94
CA VAL A 224 -3.38 8.88 -6.70
C VAL A 224 -2.57 9.32 -7.94
N THR A 225 -3.22 9.55 -9.08
CA THR A 225 -2.64 10.21 -10.24
C THR A 225 -3.23 11.61 -10.34
N GLY A 226 -2.38 12.62 -10.23
CA GLY A 226 -2.71 14.04 -10.36
C GLY A 226 -3.49 14.63 -9.19
N LEU A 227 -4.77 14.29 -9.05
CA LEU A 227 -5.73 14.99 -8.20
C LEU A 227 -5.47 14.85 -6.70
N GLY A 228 -5.39 13.61 -6.19
CA GLY A 228 -5.17 13.38 -4.76
C GLY A 228 -3.85 13.99 -4.29
N ALA A 229 -2.82 13.94 -5.14
CA ALA A 229 -1.55 14.61 -4.90
C ALA A 229 -1.66 16.13 -4.97
N ALA A 230 -2.45 16.70 -5.89
CA ALA A 230 -2.69 18.14 -5.98
C ALA A 230 -3.42 18.68 -4.74
N LEU A 231 -4.49 18.01 -4.30
CA LEU A 231 -5.22 18.37 -3.09
C LEU A 231 -4.36 18.19 -1.83
N ALA A 232 -3.57 17.12 -1.76
CA ALA A 232 -2.61 16.91 -0.67
C ALA A 232 -1.54 18.00 -0.64
N ARG A 233 -1.00 18.43 -1.79
CA ARG A 233 -0.06 19.55 -1.89
C ARG A 233 -0.69 20.84 -1.40
N LEU A 234 -1.90 21.17 -1.85
CA LEU A 234 -2.61 22.38 -1.41
C LEU A 234 -2.88 22.38 0.10
N LEU A 235 -3.32 21.24 0.65
CA LEU A 235 -3.51 21.05 2.10
C LEU A 235 -2.19 21.05 2.89
N SER A 236 -1.05 20.94 2.22
CA SER A 236 0.30 20.95 2.82
C SER A 236 1.05 22.26 2.61
N ASP A 237 0.42 23.22 1.92
CA ASP A 237 0.96 24.54 1.62
C ASP A 237 1.00 25.38 2.91
N PRO A 238 2.18 25.94 3.27
CA PRO A 238 2.32 26.82 4.44
C PRO A 238 1.36 28.02 4.47
N ALA A 239 0.89 28.53 3.33
CA ALA A 239 -0.08 29.61 3.26
C ALA A 239 -1.53 29.14 3.52
N VAL A 240 -1.81 27.85 3.31
CA VAL A 240 -3.13 27.24 3.50
C VAL A 240 -3.29 26.66 4.90
N LEU A 241 -2.23 26.08 5.47
CA LEU A 241 -2.26 25.42 6.78
C LEU A 241 -2.89 26.26 7.90
N PRO A 242 -2.60 27.57 8.07
CA PRO A 242 -3.20 28.37 9.13
C PRO A 242 -4.73 28.48 9.05
N ARG A 243 -5.32 28.27 7.87
CA ARG A 243 -6.79 28.25 7.68
C ARG A 243 -7.39 26.87 7.92
N VAL A 244 -6.65 25.82 7.61
CA VAL A 244 -7.09 24.41 7.70
C VAL A 244 -6.97 23.87 9.12
N LEU A 245 -5.84 24.12 9.79
CA LEU A 245 -5.53 23.53 11.10
C LEU A 245 -6.57 23.84 12.19
N PRO A 246 -7.12 25.07 12.30
CA PRO A 246 -8.16 25.37 13.29
C PRO A 246 -9.43 24.52 13.14
N LEU A 247 -9.80 24.17 11.90
CA LEU A 247 -10.96 23.30 11.63
C LEU A 247 -10.76 21.87 12.13
N LEU A 248 -9.52 21.49 12.41
CA LEU A 248 -9.12 20.21 12.99
C LEU A 248 -8.88 20.32 14.50
N GLY A 249 -9.06 21.49 15.12
CA GLY A 249 -8.69 21.70 16.52
C GLY A 249 -7.17 21.69 16.76
N ILE A 250 -6.38 22.00 15.72
CA ILE A 250 -4.91 22.12 15.79
C ILE A 250 -4.55 23.61 15.80
N PRO A 251 -3.56 24.06 16.60
CA PRO A 251 -3.13 25.45 16.62
C PRO A 251 -2.74 25.97 15.21
N PRO A 252 -3.15 27.19 14.81
CA PRO A 252 -2.89 27.73 13.48
C PRO A 252 -1.39 27.98 13.21
N ASP A 253 -0.58 28.13 14.26
CA ASP A 253 0.86 28.32 14.22
C ASP A 253 1.65 27.00 14.27
N ALA A 254 0.97 25.85 14.34
CA ALA A 254 1.63 24.55 14.36
C ALA A 254 2.42 24.33 13.06
N ASN A 255 3.72 24.12 13.20
CA ASN A 255 4.64 23.98 12.08
C ASN A 255 5.03 22.51 11.87
N PRO A 256 4.76 21.89 10.72
CA PRO A 256 5.12 20.49 10.47
C PRO A 256 6.64 20.22 10.46
N ASP A 257 7.47 21.24 10.24
CA ASP A 257 8.94 21.17 10.19
C ASP A 257 9.57 21.48 11.56
N ARG A 258 8.81 22.04 12.51
CA ARG A 258 9.20 22.32 13.90
C ARG A 258 8.10 21.91 14.88
N SER A 259 7.62 20.69 14.70
CA SER A 259 6.34 20.28 15.26
C SER A 259 6.34 20.16 16.77
N ARG A 260 5.39 20.84 17.42
CA ARG A 260 5.10 20.73 18.85
C ARG A 260 3.94 19.77 19.06
N ALA A 261 3.99 19.04 20.17
CA ALA A 261 2.91 18.14 20.54
C ALA A 261 1.62 18.92 20.90
N PHE A 262 0.47 18.44 20.44
CA PHE A 262 -0.87 18.89 20.78
C PHE A 262 -1.76 17.69 21.15
N ARG A 263 -2.94 17.94 21.73
CA ARG A 263 -3.92 16.89 22.02
C ARG A 263 -4.47 16.29 20.73
N CYS A 264 -4.74 14.99 20.72
CA CYS A 264 -5.27 14.36 19.51
C CYS A 264 -6.57 15.04 19.05
N PRO A 265 -6.65 15.47 17.77
CA PRO A 265 -7.80 16.22 17.26
C PRO A 265 -9.07 15.36 17.13
N LEU A 266 -8.96 14.03 17.26
CA LEU A 266 -10.09 13.11 17.15
C LEU A 266 -10.85 12.88 18.47
N GLY A 267 -10.55 13.65 19.52
CA GLY A 267 -11.24 13.54 20.81
C GLY A 267 -11.02 12.21 21.51
N CYS A 268 -9.89 11.54 21.25
CA CYS A 268 -9.47 10.36 22.01
C CYS A 268 -9.19 10.85 23.46
N ASP A 269 -9.55 10.06 24.49
CA ASP A 269 -9.48 10.45 25.91
C ASP A 269 -8.03 10.57 26.41
N ASP A 270 -7.34 11.60 25.92
CA ASP A 270 -5.95 11.87 26.22
C ASP A 270 -5.86 13.07 27.14
N ARG A 271 -5.36 12.85 28.36
CA ARG A 271 -5.09 13.92 29.32
C ARG A 271 -3.87 14.77 28.96
N HIS A 272 -3.04 14.31 28.03
CA HIS A 272 -1.77 14.92 27.63
C HIS A 272 -1.63 15.03 26.11
N PRO A 273 -0.76 15.93 25.59
CA PRO A 273 -0.44 15.98 24.17
C PRO A 273 0.01 14.62 23.61
N SER A 274 -0.65 14.16 22.56
CA SER A 274 -0.55 12.81 22.00
C SER A 274 -0.45 12.80 20.47
N ALA A 275 -0.47 13.98 19.85
CA ALA A 275 -0.33 14.16 18.42
C ALA A 275 0.62 15.31 18.07
N SER A 276 1.12 15.33 16.84
CA SER A 276 1.94 16.39 16.25
C SER A 276 1.66 16.49 14.76
N LEU A 277 2.03 17.60 14.12
CA LEU A 277 2.12 17.64 12.67
C LEU A 277 3.39 16.94 12.21
N TRP A 278 3.36 16.32 11.04
CA TRP A 278 4.52 15.69 10.44
C TRP A 278 4.50 15.90 8.94
N ARG A 279 5.62 16.41 8.40
CA ARG A 279 5.81 16.50 6.95
C ARG A 279 6.45 15.21 6.44
N HIS A 280 5.82 14.59 5.46
CA HIS A 280 6.39 13.44 4.79
C HIS A 280 7.63 13.85 4.00
N PRO A 281 8.80 13.21 4.20
CA PRO A 281 10.07 13.68 3.63
C PRO A 281 10.11 13.62 2.10
N GLU A 282 9.45 12.64 1.50
CA GLU A 282 9.48 12.45 0.04
C GLU A 282 8.36 13.22 -0.70
N THR A 283 7.14 13.24 -0.15
CA THR A 283 5.98 13.84 -0.83
C THR A 283 5.70 15.27 -0.39
N GLY A 284 6.30 15.72 0.72
CA GLY A 284 6.01 17.01 1.34
C GLY A 284 4.63 17.09 2.01
N THR A 285 3.85 16.00 2.01
CA THR A 285 2.48 15.99 2.54
C THR A 285 2.49 16.16 4.06
N VAL A 286 1.65 17.06 4.56
CA VAL A 286 1.44 17.27 6.00
C VAL A 286 0.38 16.31 6.52
N LEU A 287 0.76 15.57 7.57
CA LEU A 287 -0.08 14.61 8.27
C LEU A 287 -0.17 14.97 9.75
N VAL A 288 -1.20 14.48 10.42
CA VAL A 288 -1.23 14.38 11.87
C VAL A 288 -0.58 13.07 12.27
N ARG A 289 0.53 13.13 12.99
CA ARG A 289 1.14 11.98 13.65
C ARG A 289 0.57 11.82 15.05
N SER A 290 0.15 10.61 15.42
CA SER A 290 -0.58 10.25 16.63
C SER A 290 0.15 9.10 17.33
N TRP A 291 0.78 9.34 18.49
CA TRP A 291 1.65 8.33 19.15
C TRP A 291 0.87 7.24 19.89
N HIS A 292 -0.29 7.59 20.46
CA HIS A 292 -1.25 6.63 21.03
C HIS A 292 -2.00 5.80 19.96
N ARG A 293 -1.63 5.97 18.68
CA ARG A 293 -2.24 5.31 17.51
C ARG A 293 -3.76 5.45 17.48
N CYS A 294 -4.30 6.67 17.42
CA CYS A 294 -5.76 6.83 17.47
C CYS A 294 -6.42 6.05 16.33
N ARG A 295 -7.42 5.24 16.69
CA ARG A 295 -8.10 4.33 15.76
C ARG A 295 -7.14 3.36 15.04
N GLY A 296 -6.01 3.03 15.68
CA GLY A 296 -4.98 2.11 15.18
C GLY A 296 -3.94 2.74 14.25
N LEU A 297 -3.97 4.07 14.03
CA LEU A 297 -3.12 4.75 13.06
C LEU A 297 -2.14 5.72 13.70
N GLU A 298 -0.88 5.62 13.30
CA GLU A 298 0.14 6.58 13.70
C GLU A 298 0.11 7.84 12.82
N TYR A 299 -0.31 7.78 11.56
CA TYR A 299 -0.32 8.93 10.66
C TYR A 299 -1.68 9.07 9.98
N LEU A 300 -2.25 10.27 10.01
CA LEU A 300 -3.57 10.58 9.48
C LEU A 300 -3.48 11.79 8.56
N THR A 301 -4.15 11.74 7.41
CA THR A 301 -4.26 12.92 6.54
C THR A 301 -5.19 13.96 7.18
N LEU A 302 -4.99 15.24 6.87
CA LEU A 302 -5.87 16.31 7.36
C LEU A 302 -7.36 16.05 7.04
N PRO A 303 -7.74 15.59 5.84
CA PRO A 303 -9.13 15.23 5.53
C PRO A 303 -9.65 14.04 6.35
N MET A 304 -8.82 13.05 6.69
CA MET A 304 -9.22 11.93 7.55
C MET A 304 -9.52 12.39 8.98
N VAL A 305 -8.72 13.32 9.50
CA VAL A 305 -9.00 13.95 10.80
C VAL A 305 -10.31 14.72 10.73
N TYR A 306 -10.49 15.54 9.69
CA TYR A 306 -11.70 16.34 9.48
C TYR A 306 -12.98 15.49 9.40
N ALA A 307 -12.91 14.40 8.64
CA ALA A 307 -13.99 13.43 8.52
C ALA A 307 -14.24 12.69 9.84
N GLY A 308 -13.17 12.28 10.54
CA GLY A 308 -13.26 11.58 11.81
C GLY A 308 -13.94 12.39 12.92
N GLN A 309 -13.81 13.72 12.89
CA GLN A 309 -14.50 14.62 13.83
C GLN A 309 -16.01 14.74 13.58
N ARG A 310 -16.46 14.47 12.34
CA ARG A 310 -17.86 14.64 11.90
C ARG A 310 -18.58 13.31 11.67
N GLY A 311 -17.83 12.24 11.54
CA GLY A 311 -18.34 10.90 11.29
C GLY A 311 -18.92 10.25 12.54
N ARG A 312 -19.94 9.40 12.36
CA ARG A 312 -20.46 8.53 13.44
C ARG A 312 -19.58 7.28 13.66
N GLY A 313 -18.48 7.15 12.93
CA GLY A 313 -17.52 6.06 13.04
C GLY A 313 -16.25 6.32 12.23
N TRP A 314 -15.18 5.58 12.53
CA TRP A 314 -13.90 5.68 11.83
C TRP A 314 -13.98 5.03 10.44
N ARG A 315 -13.49 5.73 9.41
CA ARG A 315 -13.42 5.23 8.03
C ARG A 315 -12.09 5.60 7.39
N TRP A 316 -11.60 4.71 6.53
CA TRP A 316 -10.47 5.00 5.67
C TRP A 316 -10.96 5.73 4.43
N LEU A 317 -10.49 6.96 4.22
CA LEU A 317 -10.81 7.72 3.01
C LEU A 317 -9.83 7.37 1.90
N ARG A 318 -10.36 7.03 0.71
CA ARG A 318 -9.58 6.73 -0.50
C ARG A 318 -10.27 7.28 -1.74
N GLY A 319 -9.52 7.43 -2.85
CA GLY A 319 -10.03 7.84 -4.15
C GLY A 319 -10.95 9.07 -4.09
N ALA A 320 -12.11 8.97 -4.74
CA ALA A 320 -13.13 10.03 -4.77
C ALA A 320 -13.62 10.45 -3.38
N ALA A 321 -13.68 9.53 -2.40
CA ALA A 321 -14.09 9.89 -1.04
C ALA A 321 -13.04 10.78 -0.35
N LEU A 322 -11.76 10.44 -0.48
CA LEU A 322 -10.67 11.30 0.03
C LEU A 322 -10.67 12.66 -0.67
N ALA A 323 -10.87 12.69 -1.98
CA ALA A 323 -10.95 13.94 -2.75
C ALA A 323 -12.15 14.79 -2.32
N ALA A 324 -13.35 14.22 -2.16
CA ALA A 324 -14.54 14.93 -1.72
C ALA A 324 -14.37 15.54 -0.31
N TRP A 325 -13.78 14.78 0.63
CA TRP A 325 -13.48 15.30 1.97
C TRP A 325 -12.36 16.34 1.97
N SER A 326 -11.40 16.25 1.05
CA SER A 326 -10.37 17.28 0.86
C SER A 326 -10.97 18.57 0.32
N LEU A 327 -11.82 18.49 -0.70
CA LEU A 327 -12.56 19.64 -1.26
C LEU A 327 -13.45 20.27 -0.20
N ARG A 328 -14.16 19.47 0.60
CA ARG A 328 -14.96 19.96 1.72
C ARG A 328 -14.10 20.73 2.72
N LEU A 329 -12.98 20.15 3.16
CA LEU A 329 -12.07 20.79 4.11
C LEU A 329 -11.53 22.11 3.58
N LEU A 330 -11.06 22.14 2.32
CA LEU A 330 -10.55 23.35 1.68
C LEU A 330 -11.64 24.42 1.51
N ARG A 331 -12.88 24.01 1.20
CA ARG A 331 -14.03 24.91 1.09
C ARG A 331 -14.37 25.53 2.43
N ASP A 332 -14.48 24.70 3.46
CA ASP A 332 -14.81 25.15 4.81
C ASP A 332 -13.66 26.02 5.40
N ALA A 333 -12.42 25.83 4.93
CA ALA A 333 -11.27 26.71 5.22
C ALA A 333 -11.25 28.01 4.40
N GLY A 334 -12.21 28.22 3.48
CA GLY A 334 -12.26 29.39 2.59
C GLY A 334 -11.08 29.47 1.62
N VAL A 335 -10.55 28.32 1.21
CA VAL A 335 -9.40 28.20 0.29
C VAL A 335 -9.85 27.95 -1.14
N VAL A 336 -10.90 27.13 -1.32
CA VAL A 336 -11.46 26.84 -2.64
C VAL A 336 -12.96 27.08 -2.64
N TRP A 337 -13.48 27.56 -3.76
CA TRP A 337 -14.92 27.55 -4.01
C TRP A 337 -15.27 26.31 -4.83
N VAL A 338 -16.29 25.58 -4.41
CA VAL A 338 -16.85 24.47 -5.20
C VAL A 338 -18.30 24.83 -5.50
N PRO A 339 -18.63 25.19 -6.76
CA PRO A 339 -20.01 25.50 -7.13
C PRO A 339 -20.91 24.29 -6.88
N ALA A 340 -22.18 24.55 -6.52
CA ALA A 340 -23.19 23.52 -6.62
C ALA A 340 -23.35 23.12 -8.10
N PRO A 341 -23.52 21.82 -8.41
CA PRO A 341 -23.79 21.41 -9.77
C PRO A 341 -25.12 22.02 -10.24
N PRO A 342 -25.27 22.38 -11.54
CA PRO A 342 -26.56 22.68 -12.12
C PRO A 342 -27.49 21.46 -12.06
N PRO A 343 -28.82 21.68 -12.02
CA PRO A 343 -29.50 22.97 -12.05
C PRO A 343 -29.55 23.64 -10.67
N HIS A 344 -29.70 24.96 -10.65
CA HIS A 344 -29.93 25.70 -9.40
C HIS A 344 -31.21 25.21 -8.74
N LEU A 345 -31.15 24.98 -7.43
CA LEU A 345 -32.32 24.55 -6.68
C LEU A 345 -33.29 25.72 -6.49
N LEU A 346 -34.44 25.67 -7.14
CA LEU A 346 -35.52 26.65 -6.93
C LEU A 346 -36.30 26.29 -5.67
N HIS A 347 -36.43 27.23 -4.73
CA HIS A 347 -37.20 27.09 -3.49
C HIS A 347 -36.85 25.83 -2.65
N ALA A 348 -35.60 25.37 -2.71
CA ALA A 348 -35.19 24.20 -1.95
C ALA A 348 -35.21 24.46 -0.44
N PRO A 349 -35.73 23.50 0.36
CA PRO A 349 -35.50 23.47 1.79
C PRO A 349 -33.99 23.47 2.10
N ALA A 350 -33.59 24.04 3.24
CA ALA A 350 -32.19 24.12 3.65
C ALA A 350 -31.50 22.74 3.65
N ALA A 351 -32.20 21.70 4.10
CA ALA A 351 -31.70 20.32 4.08
C ALA A 351 -31.42 19.82 2.65
N ALA A 352 -32.29 20.13 1.68
CA ALA A 352 -32.08 19.75 0.28
C ALA A 352 -30.89 20.50 -0.34
N ALA A 353 -30.73 21.80 -0.02
CA ALA A 353 -29.57 22.58 -0.44
C ALA A 353 -28.25 22.01 0.11
N ALA A 354 -28.21 21.71 1.41
CA ALA A 354 -27.03 21.12 2.04
C ALA A 354 -26.68 19.74 1.43
N VAL A 355 -27.68 18.88 1.21
CA VAL A 355 -27.50 17.59 0.55
C VAL A 355 -26.98 17.76 -0.89
N TRP A 356 -27.51 18.73 -1.64
CA TRP A 356 -27.08 19.02 -3.00
C TRP A 356 -25.63 19.51 -3.07
N HIS A 357 -25.21 20.36 -2.14
CA HIS A 357 -23.81 20.79 -2.04
C HIS A 357 -22.88 19.61 -1.72
N ALA A 358 -23.25 18.74 -0.79
CA ALA A 358 -22.46 17.55 -0.46
C ALA A 358 -22.41 16.54 -1.62
N PHE A 359 -23.52 16.37 -2.33
CA PHE A 359 -23.57 15.59 -3.56
C PHE A 359 -22.65 16.18 -4.62
N GLY A 360 -22.68 17.51 -4.81
CA GLY A 360 -21.81 18.26 -5.71
C GLY A 360 -20.32 18.07 -5.44
N LEU A 361 -19.91 18.09 -4.16
CA LEU A 361 -18.51 17.77 -3.79
C LEU A 361 -18.09 16.36 -4.23
N THR A 362 -19.02 15.40 -4.18
CA THR A 362 -18.76 14.02 -4.60
C THR A 362 -18.69 13.91 -6.12
N VAL A 363 -19.57 14.60 -6.84
CA VAL A 363 -19.54 14.70 -8.32
C VAL A 363 -18.24 15.35 -8.79
N ALA A 364 -17.87 16.52 -8.23
CA ALA A 364 -16.64 17.21 -8.58
C ALA A 364 -15.40 16.33 -8.30
N ALA A 365 -15.38 15.63 -7.16
CA ALA A 365 -14.30 14.70 -6.84
C ALA A 365 -14.19 13.54 -7.85
N ALA A 366 -15.33 12.98 -8.29
CA ALA A 366 -15.37 11.92 -9.29
C ALA A 366 -14.93 12.42 -10.68
N GLU A 367 -15.38 13.61 -11.09
CA GLU A 367 -15.00 14.27 -12.35
C GLU A 367 -13.51 14.54 -12.42
N MET A 368 -12.94 15.12 -11.36
CA MET A 368 -11.51 15.36 -11.27
C MET A 368 -10.70 14.06 -11.30
N ALA A 369 -11.29 12.94 -10.91
CA ALA A 369 -10.70 11.60 -10.99
C ALA A 369 -10.93 10.92 -12.35
N GLY A 370 -11.66 11.56 -13.28
CA GLY A 370 -11.98 11.03 -14.60
C GLY A 370 -13.16 10.06 -14.62
N ASP A 371 -13.95 9.98 -13.53
CA ASP A 371 -15.14 9.14 -13.46
C ASP A 371 -16.39 9.92 -13.88
N THR A 372 -16.98 9.54 -15.01
CA THR A 372 -18.18 10.18 -15.57
C THR A 372 -19.43 9.30 -15.53
N GLY A 373 -19.39 8.15 -14.86
CA GLY A 373 -20.49 7.17 -14.82
C GLY A 373 -21.59 7.47 -13.78
N GLY A 374 -21.43 8.54 -13.00
CA GLY A 374 -22.25 8.86 -11.84
C GLY A 374 -21.58 8.43 -10.53
N VAL A 375 -22.04 8.99 -9.41
CA VAL A 375 -21.46 8.77 -8.08
C VAL A 375 -22.39 7.95 -7.20
N ALA A 376 -21.84 7.00 -6.46
CA ALA A 376 -22.62 6.37 -5.40
C ALA A 376 -22.68 7.33 -4.21
N PHE A 377 -23.89 7.72 -3.83
CA PHE A 377 -24.12 8.66 -2.73
C PHE A 377 -25.10 8.02 -1.74
N ALA A 378 -24.54 7.30 -0.78
CA ALA A 378 -25.32 6.52 0.18
C ALA A 378 -25.69 7.34 1.41
N ARG A 379 -26.80 6.95 2.05
CA ARG A 379 -27.36 7.58 3.26
C ARG A 379 -26.31 7.93 4.32
N ARG A 380 -25.55 6.93 4.80
CA ARG A 380 -24.54 7.16 5.85
C ARG A 380 -23.44 8.13 5.42
N TYR A 381 -22.96 8.01 4.18
CA TYR A 381 -21.93 8.89 3.65
C TYR A 381 -22.43 10.33 3.50
N GLY A 382 -23.63 10.51 2.94
CA GLY A 382 -24.24 11.82 2.79
C GLY A 382 -24.57 12.49 4.12
N VAL A 383 -25.04 11.75 5.13
CA VAL A 383 -25.24 12.27 6.50
C VAL A 383 -23.93 12.84 7.06
N GLU A 384 -22.82 12.12 6.94
CA GLU A 384 -21.53 12.59 7.47
C GLU A 384 -20.97 13.77 6.66
N LEU A 385 -21.11 13.72 5.32
CA LEU A 385 -20.62 14.77 4.44
C LEU A 385 -21.45 16.07 4.54
N THR A 386 -22.71 15.98 4.92
CA THR A 386 -23.56 17.16 5.23
C THR A 386 -23.40 17.62 6.67
N GLY A 387 -23.26 16.69 7.62
CA GLY A 387 -23.35 16.97 9.06
C GLY A 387 -24.79 17.06 9.59
N LEU A 388 -25.80 16.83 8.74
CA LEU A 388 -27.21 16.93 9.13
C LEU A 388 -27.65 15.76 10.01
N PRO A 389 -28.67 15.96 10.88
CA PRO A 389 -29.43 14.85 11.44
C PRO A 389 -29.98 13.96 10.33
N GLU A 390 -30.03 12.67 10.60
CA GLU A 390 -30.37 11.68 9.58
C GLU A 390 -31.76 11.85 8.96
N HIS A 391 -32.74 12.31 9.75
CA HIS A 391 -34.09 12.58 9.27
C HIS A 391 -34.12 13.78 8.31
N GLU A 392 -33.35 14.84 8.59
CA GLU A 392 -33.23 16.00 7.72
C GLU A 392 -32.49 15.66 6.42
N TYR A 393 -31.40 14.90 6.51
CA TYR A 393 -30.69 14.38 5.33
C TYR A 393 -31.64 13.60 4.41
N ARG A 394 -32.45 12.68 4.98
CA ARG A 394 -33.44 11.91 4.21
C ARG A 394 -34.46 12.83 3.56
N ALA A 395 -35.03 13.77 4.30
CA ALA A 395 -35.99 14.73 3.75
C ALA A 395 -35.39 15.54 2.59
N GLY A 396 -34.15 16.01 2.72
CA GLY A 396 -33.43 16.71 1.66
C GLY A 396 -33.16 15.84 0.43
N TRP A 397 -32.68 14.60 0.63
CA TRP A 397 -32.42 13.65 -0.45
C TRP A 397 -33.70 13.24 -1.19
N ASP A 398 -34.78 12.97 -0.46
CA ASP A 398 -36.07 12.61 -1.04
C ASP A 398 -36.68 13.78 -1.80
N TRP A 399 -36.53 15.02 -1.30
CA TRP A 399 -36.93 16.23 -2.02
C TRP A 399 -36.19 16.36 -3.36
N LEU A 400 -34.86 16.20 -3.37
CA LEU A 400 -34.06 16.28 -4.60
C LEU A 400 -34.49 15.23 -5.63
N ARG A 401 -34.82 14.01 -5.18
CA ARG A 401 -35.33 12.94 -6.04
C ARG A 401 -36.73 13.25 -6.58
N ALA A 402 -37.64 13.68 -5.72
CA ALA A 402 -39.03 13.98 -6.08
C ALA A 402 -39.14 15.13 -7.09
N HIS A 403 -38.23 16.10 -7.01
CA HIS A 403 -38.19 17.26 -7.92
C HIS A 403 -37.24 17.05 -9.11
N GLY A 404 -36.68 15.84 -9.27
CA GLY A 404 -35.91 15.47 -10.45
C GLY A 404 -34.54 16.14 -10.55
N TYR A 405 -33.93 16.58 -9.45
CA TYR A 405 -32.57 17.16 -9.44
C TYR A 405 -31.47 16.08 -9.52
N VAL A 406 -31.78 14.86 -9.10
CA VAL A 406 -30.89 13.70 -9.20
C VAL A 406 -31.56 12.59 -10.02
N VAL A 407 -30.77 11.97 -10.90
CA VAL A 407 -31.18 10.81 -11.69
C VAL A 407 -30.35 9.59 -11.31
N GLN A 408 -30.98 8.43 -11.31
CA GLN A 408 -30.28 7.17 -11.08
C GLN A 408 -29.56 6.76 -12.37
N ALA A 409 -28.23 6.83 -12.37
CA ALA A 409 -27.39 6.48 -13.51
C ALA A 409 -27.27 4.95 -13.69
N SER A 410 -27.37 4.18 -12.60
CA SER A 410 -27.39 2.72 -12.67
C SER A 410 -28.23 2.08 -11.57
N ALA A 411 -28.84 0.95 -11.90
CA ALA A 411 -29.52 0.10 -10.93
C ALA A 411 -28.51 -0.54 -9.97
N ARG A 412 -28.95 -0.82 -8.75
CA ARG A 412 -28.20 -1.66 -7.82
C ARG A 412 -28.01 -3.05 -8.44
N ALA A 413 -26.78 -3.54 -8.47
CA ALA A 413 -26.46 -4.86 -9.00
C ALA A 413 -25.78 -5.73 -7.93
N GLY A 414 -26.57 -6.61 -7.30
CA GLY A 414 -26.11 -7.42 -6.17
C GLY A 414 -25.57 -6.57 -5.01
N ARG A 415 -24.26 -6.64 -4.77
CA ARG A 415 -23.55 -5.85 -3.74
C ARG A 415 -23.11 -4.46 -4.21
N ARG A 416 -23.19 -4.13 -5.51
CA ARG A 416 -22.82 -2.82 -6.03
C ARG A 416 -23.95 -1.80 -5.81
N PRO A 417 -23.68 -0.62 -5.22
CA PRO A 417 -24.70 0.40 -4.99
C PRO A 417 -25.21 0.98 -6.31
N ALA A 418 -26.39 1.58 -6.27
CA ALA A 418 -26.87 2.42 -7.36
C ALA A 418 -25.98 3.66 -7.52
N LEU A 419 -25.72 4.06 -8.76
CA LEU A 419 -25.03 5.30 -9.07
C LEU A 419 -26.05 6.40 -9.37
N TRP A 420 -25.71 7.63 -9.02
CA TRP A 420 -26.54 8.82 -9.15
C TRP A 420 -25.78 9.91 -9.88
N ALA A 421 -26.48 10.73 -10.65
CA ALA A 421 -25.92 11.89 -11.33
C ALA A 421 -26.85 13.10 -11.18
N PRO A 422 -26.32 14.34 -11.27
CA PRO A 422 -27.15 15.52 -11.46
C PRO A 422 -28.07 15.35 -12.68
N ALA A 423 -29.32 15.77 -12.56
CA ALA A 423 -30.21 15.84 -13.70
C ALA A 423 -29.81 17.05 -14.56
N THR A 424 -29.11 16.82 -15.67
CA THR A 424 -28.83 17.91 -16.62
C THR A 424 -30.13 18.46 -17.22
N THR A 425 -30.17 19.73 -17.59
CA THR A 425 -31.32 20.46 -18.21
C THR A 425 -31.85 19.86 -19.52
N THR A 426 -31.33 18.73 -19.99
CA THR A 426 -31.90 17.95 -21.10
C THR A 426 -32.83 16.86 -20.56
N THR A 427 -34.12 17.18 -20.57
CA THR A 427 -35.31 16.38 -20.21
C THR A 427 -35.29 14.95 -20.80
N PRO A 428 -35.97 13.96 -20.17
CA PRO A 428 -35.72 12.54 -20.37
C PRO A 428 -36.55 11.96 -21.53
N THR A 429 -35.93 11.83 -22.69
CA THR A 429 -36.42 10.91 -23.72
C THR A 429 -35.22 10.23 -24.37
N THR A 430 -35.19 8.90 -24.26
CA THR A 430 -34.33 7.99 -25.02
C THR A 430 -32.82 8.29 -25.00
N ARG A 431 -32.11 7.79 -23.99
CA ARG A 431 -30.64 7.67 -24.02
C ARG A 431 -30.21 6.20 -23.82
N ARG A 432 -30.54 5.35 -24.79
CA ARG A 432 -29.59 4.31 -25.23
C ARG A 432 -28.77 4.99 -26.32
N GLU A 433 -27.47 4.75 -26.37
CA GLU A 433 -26.57 5.32 -27.40
C GLU A 433 -26.25 6.80 -27.19
N THR A 434 -25.27 7.07 -26.33
CA THR A 434 -24.16 8.02 -26.55
C THR A 434 -23.44 8.18 -25.22
N GLY A 435 -22.22 7.65 -25.13
CA GLY A 435 -21.32 8.03 -24.05
C GLY A 435 -21.16 9.55 -24.08
N LEU A 436 -21.32 10.21 -22.93
CA LEU A 436 -21.09 11.64 -22.82
C LEU A 436 -20.34 11.99 -21.54
N ALA A 437 -19.29 12.77 -21.76
CA ALA A 437 -18.29 13.19 -20.81
C ALA A 437 -18.76 14.40 -20.00
N LEU A 438 -18.39 14.42 -18.71
CA LEU A 438 -18.53 15.55 -17.78
C LEU A 438 -17.53 16.67 -18.13
N ARG A 439 -17.64 17.24 -19.34
CA ARG A 439 -16.79 18.35 -19.79
C ARG A 439 -17.53 19.68 -19.63
N GLU A 440 -17.71 20.14 -18.38
CA GLU A 440 -17.93 21.57 -18.12
C GLU A 440 -17.67 22.04 -16.67
N TYR A 441 -16.85 21.31 -15.90
CA TYR A 441 -16.41 21.78 -14.57
C TYR A 441 -14.92 22.09 -14.60
N SER A 442 -14.57 23.26 -15.10
CA SER A 442 -13.25 23.82 -14.83
C SER A 442 -13.26 24.32 -13.39
N LEU A 443 -12.69 23.56 -12.44
CA LEU A 443 -12.42 24.08 -11.10
C LEU A 443 -11.58 25.33 -11.22
N ARG A 444 -12.21 26.48 -11.07
CA ARG A 444 -11.50 27.73 -10.85
C ARG A 444 -11.09 27.76 -9.38
N VAL A 445 -9.89 27.30 -9.11
CA VAL A 445 -9.21 27.56 -7.83
C VAL A 445 -8.76 29.02 -7.89
N GLU A 446 -9.68 29.95 -7.66
CA GLU A 446 -9.33 31.38 -7.54
C GLU A 446 -8.90 31.66 -6.09
N PRO A 447 -7.73 32.29 -5.88
CA PRO A 447 -7.41 32.89 -4.58
C PRO A 447 -8.55 33.81 -4.15
N ARG A 448 -8.77 33.93 -2.85
CA ARG A 448 -9.83 34.77 -2.29
C ARG A 448 -9.53 36.25 -2.54
N ASP A 449 -9.82 36.73 -3.74
CA ASP A 449 -9.93 38.15 -4.07
C ASP A 449 -11.41 38.53 -4.17
N ALA A 450 -11.71 39.75 -3.74
CA ALA A 450 -13.05 40.26 -3.47
C ALA A 450 -14.04 40.05 -4.64
N GLY A 451 -14.88 39.03 -4.55
CA GLY A 451 -15.90 38.75 -5.57
C GLY A 451 -16.80 37.55 -5.31
N TRP A 452 -16.60 36.80 -4.23
CA TRP A 452 -17.51 35.69 -3.88
C TRP A 452 -18.86 36.25 -3.45
N PRO A 453 -19.99 35.71 -3.96
CA PRO A 453 -21.31 36.17 -3.55
C PRO A 453 -21.43 36.02 -2.03
N ALA A 454 -21.67 37.15 -1.36
CA ALA A 454 -21.96 37.16 0.07
C ALA A 454 -23.31 36.45 0.28
N GLY A 455 -23.28 35.27 0.88
CA GLY A 455 -24.48 34.52 1.24
C GLY A 455 -24.70 33.27 0.39
N GLY A 456 -24.17 32.15 0.89
CA GLY A 456 -24.49 30.80 0.42
C GLY A 456 -24.62 29.87 1.61
N VAL A 457 -25.62 30.17 2.46
CA VAL A 457 -26.28 29.38 3.53
C VAL A 457 -25.40 28.63 4.54
N ALA A 458 -25.63 28.98 5.81
CA ALA A 458 -25.15 28.36 7.04
C ALA A 458 -25.56 26.89 7.21
#